data_AF-A0A3M1NE74-F1
#
_entry.id   AF-A0A3M1NE74-F1
#
_cell.length_a   1.000
_cell.length_b   1.000
_cell.length_c   1.000
_cell.angle_alpha   90.00
_cell.angle_beta   90.00
_cell.angle_gamma   90.00
#
_symmetry.space_group_name_H-M   'P 1'
#
loop_
_entity.id
_entity.type
_entity.pdbx_description
1 polymer ?
#
loop_
_entity_poly.entity_id
_entity_poly.type
_entity_poly.pdbx_seq_one_letter_code
_entity_poly.pdbx_strand_id
1 'polypeptide(L)'
;MLLNEYEWSRNPRGMHNKNAPIKMDMNALSAVGMGWAKYTAISDEYVNDIAELRARNITPIVRLWLPRFGAGAPEEKQRYYQAYLEAGCKWFELYNEPNLDIEWQEGVLPDYKNVAGIIAPLMTNWLRWAEWIIERGGYPAFPALSEAIGEHYDVISWLRAMLTFLGDNYYERFRAVAANGLWCATHPYIYNHFYQEDGSPSRARPPERQRAEEGGWHFEYPYDPISQAHKPGVTTISGPPSAPNGDPIGLIGMGDAFMRLFREWFGGGAIPVVGTEGGIFPVPKGGDFHQLDKRYPGYTAASHAEATVAMFNWIAQQAPPWFFGVALWKWDDYYETPYGPSAAVIRMSEVAPPFKEVPPLEALEGEGTAGIPRGWIGPGPIHGRPDVHCLLITPGFNAEWFFVAGKAYYERFRPQILPSADFLDNLTYRQSAGITVLALPNIAESVRLQLAERYPAAWLDIVAVETLDQLAAVLNERAMRGLRFG
;
A
#
# COMPACT_ATOMS: atom_id res chain seq x y z
N MET A 1 13.88 -2.92 -3.00
CA MET A 1 13.48 -4.27 -3.41
C MET A 1 12.52 -4.15 -4.57
N LEU A 2 12.81 -4.86 -5.65
CA LEU A 2 12.00 -4.91 -6.85
C LEU A 2 10.87 -5.94 -6.69
N LEU A 3 9.77 -5.72 -7.39
CA LEU A 3 8.59 -6.59 -7.32
C LEU A 3 8.92 -8.05 -7.72
N ASN A 4 9.86 -8.26 -8.63
CA ASN A 4 10.27 -9.60 -9.04
C ASN A 4 11.26 -10.28 -8.08
N GLU A 5 11.80 -9.59 -7.08
CA GLU A 5 12.76 -10.14 -6.11
C GLU A 5 12.10 -10.90 -4.95
N TYR A 6 10.78 -10.78 -4.79
CA TYR A 6 10.05 -11.55 -3.77
C TYR A 6 10.12 -13.05 -4.06
N GLU A 7 10.41 -13.85 -3.04
CA GLU A 7 10.45 -15.31 -3.14
C GLU A 7 9.04 -15.90 -3.01
N TRP A 8 8.54 -16.49 -4.10
CA TRP A 8 7.27 -17.24 -4.14
C TRP A 8 7.21 -18.16 -5.38
N SER A 9 6.17 -18.98 -5.45
CA SER A 9 5.97 -20.05 -6.43
C SER A 9 5.63 -19.59 -7.85
N ARG A 10 5.33 -18.29 -8.04
CA ARG A 10 4.75 -17.69 -9.26
C ARG A 10 3.38 -18.22 -9.65
N ASN A 11 2.77 -19.09 -8.85
CA ASN A 11 1.47 -19.66 -9.12
C ASN A 11 0.41 -18.96 -8.25
N PRO A 12 -0.61 -18.31 -8.85
CA PRO A 12 -1.57 -17.51 -8.10
C PRO A 12 -2.62 -18.32 -7.34
N ARG A 13 -2.70 -19.64 -7.55
CA ARG A 13 -3.64 -20.52 -6.85
C ARG A 13 -3.29 -20.62 -5.38
N GLY A 14 -4.23 -20.35 -4.48
CA GLY A 14 -4.01 -20.49 -3.05
C GLY A 14 -5.15 -21.14 -2.30
N MET A 15 -4.86 -21.59 -1.09
CA MET A 15 -5.85 -22.15 -0.18
C MET A 15 -5.62 -21.66 1.26
N HIS A 16 -6.71 -21.30 1.94
CA HIS A 16 -6.73 -20.95 3.36
C HIS A 16 -7.12 -22.16 4.20
N ASN A 17 -6.41 -22.42 5.31
CA ASN A 17 -6.75 -23.53 6.20
C ASN A 17 -8.14 -23.36 6.86
N LYS A 18 -8.75 -24.46 7.30
CA LYS A 18 -10.10 -24.45 7.88
C LYS A 18 -10.23 -23.49 9.06
N ASN A 19 -9.38 -23.69 10.08
CA ASN A 19 -9.26 -22.87 11.29
C ASN A 19 -7.90 -23.14 11.92
N ALA A 20 -7.48 -22.33 12.88
CA ALA A 20 -6.31 -22.66 13.71
C ALA A 20 -6.66 -23.80 14.71
N PRO A 21 -5.80 -24.80 14.96
CA PRO A 21 -4.55 -25.15 14.29
C PRO A 21 -4.72 -26.35 13.32
N ILE A 22 -5.75 -26.32 12.46
CA ILE A 22 -6.09 -27.43 11.56
C ILE A 22 -5.21 -27.39 10.30
N LYS A 23 -4.48 -28.49 10.06
CA LYS A 23 -3.62 -28.70 8.89
C LYS A 23 -4.42 -28.96 7.62
N MET A 24 -3.87 -28.55 6.49
CA MET A 24 -4.37 -28.92 5.16
C MET A 24 -3.67 -30.18 4.65
N ASP A 25 -4.32 -30.94 3.78
CA ASP A 25 -3.69 -32.09 3.12
C ASP A 25 -2.76 -31.62 1.99
N MET A 26 -1.45 -31.82 2.18
CA MET A 26 -0.40 -31.43 1.22
C MET A 26 -0.53 -32.11 -0.15
N ASN A 27 -1.00 -33.36 -0.18
CA ASN A 27 -1.18 -34.09 -1.43
C ASN A 27 -2.36 -33.51 -2.21
N ALA A 28 -3.44 -33.16 -1.53
CA ALA A 28 -4.57 -32.49 -2.15
C ALA A 28 -4.21 -31.09 -2.67
N LEU A 29 -3.41 -30.30 -1.91
CA LEU A 29 -2.87 -29.02 -2.40
C LEU A 29 -2.04 -29.20 -3.68
N SER A 30 -1.18 -30.23 -3.71
CA SER A 30 -0.33 -30.53 -4.88
C SER A 30 -1.16 -31.00 -6.08
N ALA A 31 -2.19 -31.83 -5.84
CA ALA A 31 -3.02 -32.43 -6.89
C ALA A 31 -3.78 -31.39 -7.71
N VAL A 32 -4.18 -30.26 -7.10
CA VAL A 32 -4.84 -29.15 -7.81
C VAL A 32 -3.86 -28.03 -8.20
N GLY A 33 -2.56 -28.24 -8.00
CA GLY A 33 -1.50 -27.29 -8.32
C GLY A 33 -1.65 -25.98 -7.56
N MET A 34 -1.78 -26.00 -6.23
CA MET A 34 -1.74 -24.78 -5.42
C MET A 34 -0.32 -24.17 -5.42
N GLY A 35 -0.25 -22.85 -5.52
CA GLY A 35 0.98 -22.06 -5.40
C GLY A 35 1.14 -21.38 -4.05
N TRP A 36 0.06 -21.21 -3.28
CA TRP A 36 0.01 -20.61 -1.96
C TRP A 36 -0.71 -21.50 -0.95
N ALA A 37 -0.23 -21.48 0.30
CA ALA A 37 -0.92 -22.08 1.44
C ALA A 37 -0.92 -21.08 2.61
N LYS A 38 -2.09 -20.54 2.95
CA LYS A 38 -2.23 -19.69 4.15
C LYS A 38 -2.60 -20.53 5.36
N TYR A 39 -1.77 -20.42 6.39
CA TYR A 39 -1.97 -21.01 7.68
C TYR A 39 -2.28 -19.96 8.74
N THR A 40 -3.45 -20.09 9.33
CA THR A 40 -3.74 -19.51 10.64
C THR A 40 -3.18 -20.43 11.72
N ALA A 41 -2.16 -19.96 12.43
CA ALA A 41 -1.41 -20.69 13.45
C ALA A 41 -1.61 -20.08 14.84
N ILE A 42 -1.48 -20.89 15.89
CA ILE A 42 -1.51 -20.46 17.30
C ILE A 42 -0.07 -20.34 17.84
N SER A 43 0.80 -21.24 17.40
CA SER A 43 2.19 -21.41 17.84
C SER A 43 3.06 -21.89 16.66
N ASP A 44 3.89 -22.92 16.85
CA ASP A 44 4.84 -23.48 15.88
C ASP A 44 4.35 -24.79 15.22
N GLU A 45 3.05 -25.10 15.30
CA GLU A 45 2.48 -26.39 14.87
C GLU A 45 2.68 -26.74 13.38
N TYR A 46 2.94 -25.74 12.54
CA TYR A 46 3.17 -25.91 11.10
C TYR A 46 4.62 -25.71 10.68
N VAL A 47 5.57 -25.57 11.62
CA VAL A 47 7.00 -25.36 11.29
C VAL A 47 7.52 -26.46 10.35
N ASN A 48 7.17 -27.71 10.61
CA ASN A 48 7.54 -28.83 9.73
C ASN A 48 6.87 -28.77 8.36
N ASP A 49 5.67 -28.21 8.29
CA ASP A 49 4.87 -28.11 7.07
C ASP A 49 5.49 -27.09 6.09
N ILE A 50 6.17 -26.05 6.61
CA ILE A 50 6.85 -25.02 5.80
C ILE A 50 7.87 -25.64 4.84
N ALA A 51 8.73 -26.53 5.35
CA ALA A 51 9.77 -27.15 4.53
C ALA A 51 9.16 -28.03 3.42
N GLU A 52 8.09 -28.77 3.76
CA GLU A 52 7.39 -29.62 2.80
C GLU A 52 6.68 -28.81 1.71
N LEU A 53 5.99 -27.72 2.08
CA LEU A 53 5.35 -26.82 1.13
C LEU A 53 6.36 -26.25 0.14
N ARG A 54 7.50 -25.76 0.64
CA ARG A 54 8.56 -25.22 -0.23
C ARG A 54 9.15 -26.27 -1.16
N ALA A 55 9.35 -27.50 -0.67
CA ALA A 55 9.81 -28.62 -1.51
C ALA A 55 8.82 -28.96 -2.63
N ARG A 56 7.52 -28.68 -2.44
CA ARG A 56 6.45 -28.83 -3.42
C ARG A 56 6.20 -27.57 -4.26
N ASN A 57 7.07 -26.55 -4.16
CA ASN A 57 6.91 -25.24 -4.78
C ASN A 57 5.57 -24.55 -4.41
N ILE A 58 5.16 -24.68 -3.15
CA ILE A 58 4.00 -24.01 -2.56
C ILE A 58 4.52 -22.97 -1.56
N THR A 59 4.08 -21.73 -1.69
CA THR A 59 4.54 -20.61 -0.86
C THR A 59 3.68 -20.50 0.40
N PRO A 60 4.26 -20.67 1.59
CA PRO A 60 3.50 -20.54 2.83
C PRO A 60 3.33 -19.08 3.24
N ILE A 61 2.11 -18.72 3.66
CA ILE A 61 1.79 -17.50 4.39
C ILE A 61 1.38 -17.90 5.82
N VAL A 62 1.97 -17.25 6.83
CA VAL A 62 1.66 -17.54 8.23
C VAL A 62 1.07 -16.30 8.91
N ARG A 63 -0.10 -16.48 9.51
CA ARG A 63 -0.71 -15.53 10.44
C ARG A 63 -0.80 -16.17 11.82
N LEU A 64 -0.25 -15.51 12.84
CA LEU A 64 -0.39 -15.96 14.21
C LEU A 64 -1.69 -15.45 14.84
N TRP A 65 -2.67 -16.32 14.97
CA TRP A 65 -3.96 -16.05 15.58
C TRP A 65 -3.87 -15.88 17.10
N LEU A 66 -4.68 -14.96 17.60
CA LEU A 66 -5.07 -14.87 19.00
C LEU A 66 -6.50 -14.32 19.01
N PRO A 67 -7.42 -14.89 19.80
CA PRO A 67 -8.77 -14.37 19.87
C PRO A 67 -8.73 -12.93 20.38
N ARG A 68 -9.46 -12.04 19.69
CA ARG A 68 -9.66 -10.65 20.11
C ARG A 68 -8.33 -9.87 20.29
N PHE A 69 -7.40 -10.06 19.36
CA PHE A 69 -6.05 -9.48 19.46
C PHE A 69 -6.03 -7.95 19.41
N GLY A 70 -6.98 -7.32 18.70
CA GLY A 70 -7.10 -5.87 18.56
C GLY A 70 -5.78 -5.23 18.12
N ALA A 71 -5.39 -4.14 18.79
CA ALA A 71 -4.08 -3.50 18.64
C ALA A 71 -2.95 -4.18 19.42
N GLY A 72 -3.05 -5.49 19.71
CA GLY A 72 -2.09 -6.23 20.53
C GLY A 72 -0.66 -6.16 19.99
N ALA A 73 0.31 -6.21 20.90
CA ALA A 73 1.72 -6.03 20.59
C ALA A 73 2.37 -7.36 20.11
N PRO A 74 3.32 -7.33 19.17
CA PRO A 74 3.88 -8.52 18.53
C PRO A 74 4.83 -9.34 19.44
N GLU A 75 5.36 -8.75 20.52
CA GLU A 75 6.48 -9.28 21.30
C GLU A 75 6.20 -10.67 21.87
N GLU A 76 4.97 -10.92 22.33
CA GLU A 76 4.58 -12.21 22.91
C GLU A 76 4.68 -13.38 21.93
N LYS A 77 4.68 -13.09 20.62
CA LYS A 77 4.66 -14.08 19.54
C LYS A 77 5.93 -14.12 18.69
N GLN A 78 6.90 -13.26 18.95
CA GLN A 78 8.15 -13.18 18.16
C GLN A 78 8.88 -14.51 18.07
N ARG A 79 8.88 -15.32 19.14
CA ARG A 79 9.50 -16.66 19.12
C ARG A 79 8.90 -17.59 18.06
N TYR A 80 7.61 -17.48 17.77
CA TYR A 80 6.95 -18.33 16.78
C TYR A 80 7.23 -17.83 15.37
N TYR A 81 7.20 -16.51 15.14
CA TYR A 81 7.65 -15.94 13.87
C TYR A 81 9.09 -16.35 13.55
N GLN A 82 9.97 -16.31 14.55
CA GLN A 82 11.36 -16.76 14.42
C GLN A 82 11.44 -18.23 13.99
N ALA A 83 10.67 -19.13 14.61
CA ALA A 83 10.63 -20.54 14.24
C ALA A 83 10.17 -20.76 12.78
N TYR A 84 9.16 -20.01 12.32
CA TYR A 84 8.71 -20.08 10.92
C TYR A 84 9.73 -19.49 9.93
N LEU A 85 10.42 -18.40 10.30
CA LEU A 85 11.52 -17.83 9.52
C LEU A 85 12.66 -18.84 9.34
N GLU A 86 13.05 -19.52 10.43
CA GLU A 86 14.08 -20.57 10.41
C GLU A 86 13.67 -21.78 9.57
N ALA A 87 12.37 -22.09 9.51
CA ALA A 87 11.81 -23.11 8.63
C ALA A 87 11.77 -22.67 7.15
N GLY A 88 12.04 -21.39 6.86
CA GLY A 88 12.08 -20.82 5.52
C GLY A 88 10.79 -20.12 5.07
N CYS A 89 9.83 -19.88 5.97
CA CYS A 89 8.67 -19.04 5.65
C CYS A 89 9.11 -17.58 5.54
N LYS A 90 8.58 -16.88 4.54
CA LYS A 90 8.89 -15.48 4.28
C LYS A 90 7.68 -14.57 4.44
N TRP A 91 6.47 -15.06 4.28
CA TRP A 91 5.27 -14.22 4.17
C TRP A 91 4.47 -14.26 5.47
N PHE A 92 4.32 -13.11 6.13
CA PHE A 92 3.71 -13.04 7.45
C PHE A 92 2.61 -11.98 7.53
N GLU A 93 1.58 -12.28 8.31
CA GLU A 93 0.52 -11.35 8.70
C GLU A 93 0.49 -11.19 10.22
N LEU A 94 0.33 -9.96 10.70
CA LEU A 94 0.16 -9.67 12.12
C LEU A 94 -1.31 -9.60 12.53
N TYR A 95 -2.11 -8.86 11.76
CA TYR A 95 -3.51 -8.59 12.05
C TYR A 95 -4.40 -9.15 10.93
N ASN A 96 -5.62 -9.53 11.31
CA ASN A 96 -6.61 -10.06 10.38
C ASN A 96 -7.47 -8.96 9.75
N GLU A 97 -8.51 -8.52 10.47
CA GLU A 97 -9.48 -7.52 10.03
C GLU A 97 -9.74 -6.58 11.20
N PRO A 98 -8.76 -5.75 11.60
CA PRO A 98 -8.87 -4.90 12.78
C PRO A 98 -10.01 -3.88 12.68
N ASN A 99 -10.65 -3.72 11.52
CA ASN A 99 -11.87 -2.97 11.38
C ASN A 99 -13.12 -3.69 11.91
N LEU A 100 -13.09 -4.99 12.24
CA LEU A 100 -14.24 -5.72 12.78
C LEU A 100 -14.25 -5.80 14.31
N ASP A 101 -15.41 -5.61 14.94
CA ASP A 101 -15.59 -5.68 16.40
C ASP A 101 -15.14 -7.04 17.00
N ILE A 102 -15.30 -8.13 16.24
CA ILE A 102 -14.94 -9.48 16.69
C ILE A 102 -13.44 -9.65 16.94
N GLU A 103 -12.61 -8.81 16.32
CA GLU A 103 -11.16 -8.83 16.49
C GLU A 103 -10.72 -8.10 17.76
N TRP A 104 -11.61 -7.45 18.50
CA TRP A 104 -11.28 -6.66 19.70
C TRP A 104 -11.82 -7.28 20.98
N GLN A 105 -11.23 -6.90 22.10
CA GLN A 105 -11.68 -7.32 23.42
C GLN A 105 -13.15 -6.92 23.63
N GLU A 106 -13.89 -7.74 24.38
CA GLU A 106 -15.30 -7.49 24.63
C GLU A 106 -15.51 -6.10 25.26
N GLY A 107 -16.46 -5.33 24.71
CA GLY A 107 -16.73 -3.95 25.12
C GLY A 107 -15.88 -2.88 24.43
N VAL A 108 -14.88 -3.26 23.62
CA VAL A 108 -14.15 -2.31 22.77
C VAL A 108 -14.85 -2.22 21.41
N LEU A 109 -15.30 -1.01 21.07
CA LEU A 109 -15.84 -0.68 19.75
C LEU A 109 -14.75 0.05 18.94
N PRO A 110 -14.07 -0.63 18.01
CA PRO A 110 -13.03 -0.01 17.19
C PRO A 110 -13.61 1.02 16.22
N ASP A 111 -13.07 2.24 16.19
CA ASP A 111 -13.49 3.29 15.25
C ASP A 111 -12.26 3.96 14.64
N TYR A 112 -12.22 4.07 13.31
CA TYR A 112 -11.15 4.72 12.56
C TYR A 112 -10.98 6.21 12.92
N LYS A 113 -12.03 6.86 13.46
CA LYS A 113 -11.99 8.23 13.96
C LYS A 113 -11.25 8.34 15.28
N ASN A 114 -11.16 7.26 16.06
CA ASN A 114 -10.41 7.23 17.31
C ASN A 114 -8.91 7.01 17.03
N VAL A 115 -8.24 8.04 16.50
CA VAL A 115 -6.83 7.93 16.11
C VAL A 115 -5.96 7.59 17.32
N ALA A 116 -6.13 8.26 18.46
CA ALA A 116 -5.26 8.05 19.62
C ALA A 116 -5.43 6.68 20.29
N GLY A 117 -6.67 6.18 20.41
CA GLY A 117 -6.97 4.95 21.13
C GLY A 117 -6.97 3.68 20.28
N ILE A 118 -7.16 3.80 18.95
CA ILE A 118 -7.32 2.65 18.04
C ILE A 118 -6.23 2.64 16.97
N ILE A 119 -6.16 3.68 16.12
CA ILE A 119 -5.25 3.68 14.96
C ILE A 119 -3.78 3.76 15.38
N ALA A 120 -3.45 4.67 16.29
CA ALA A 120 -2.09 4.92 16.73
C ALA A 120 -1.41 3.68 17.36
N PRO A 121 -2.01 2.99 18.36
CA PRO A 121 -1.41 1.77 18.90
C PRO A 121 -1.33 0.65 17.87
N LEU A 122 -2.37 0.47 17.04
CA LEU A 122 -2.41 -0.56 16.00
C LEU A 122 -1.25 -0.39 15.01
N MET A 123 -1.10 0.80 14.43
CA MET A 123 -0.09 1.05 13.40
C MET A 123 1.32 1.22 13.95
N THR A 124 1.47 1.68 15.19
CA THR A 124 2.79 1.73 15.86
C THR A 124 3.29 0.31 16.14
N ASN A 125 2.43 -0.58 16.64
CA ASN A 125 2.78 -1.98 16.88
C ASN A 125 3.06 -2.72 15.57
N TRP A 126 2.23 -2.50 14.55
CA TRP A 126 2.45 -3.05 13.21
C TRP A 126 3.79 -2.62 12.64
N LEU A 127 4.14 -1.33 12.68
CA LEU A 127 5.38 -0.82 12.10
C LEU A 127 6.61 -1.43 12.77
N ARG A 128 6.63 -1.50 14.10
CA ARG A 128 7.72 -2.14 14.87
C ARG A 128 7.87 -3.62 14.52
N TRP A 129 6.75 -4.32 14.35
CA TRP A 129 6.76 -5.72 13.92
C TRP A 129 7.27 -5.87 12.48
N ALA A 130 6.85 -5.00 11.57
CA ALA A 130 7.23 -5.05 10.17
C ALA A 130 8.75 -4.88 10.01
N GLU A 131 9.33 -3.89 10.70
CA GLU A 131 10.79 -3.69 10.75
C GLU A 131 11.50 -4.94 11.29
N TRP A 132 10.99 -5.54 12.38
CA TRP A 132 11.57 -6.75 12.98
C TRP A 132 11.55 -7.96 12.03
N ILE A 133 10.48 -8.14 11.25
CA ILE A 133 10.36 -9.20 10.24
C ILE A 133 11.36 -8.99 9.10
N ILE A 134 11.48 -7.74 8.61
CA ILE A 134 12.41 -7.37 7.53
C ILE A 134 13.86 -7.59 7.95
N GLU A 135 14.24 -7.22 9.17
CA GLU A 135 15.58 -7.46 9.73
C GLU A 135 15.99 -8.93 9.72
N ARG A 136 15.01 -9.84 9.72
CA ARG A 136 15.22 -11.31 9.68
C ARG A 136 14.99 -11.91 8.30
N GLY A 137 14.84 -11.04 7.29
CA GLY A 137 14.69 -11.42 5.89
C GLY A 137 13.31 -12.01 5.57
N GLY A 138 12.26 -11.65 6.30
CA GLY A 138 10.87 -11.93 5.95
C GLY A 138 10.16 -10.72 5.32
N TYR A 139 8.89 -10.93 4.95
CA TYR A 139 8.01 -9.98 4.27
C TYR A 139 6.76 -9.73 5.13
N PRO A 140 6.63 -8.56 5.76
CA PRO A 140 5.47 -8.21 6.55
C PRO A 140 4.30 -7.73 5.70
N ALA A 141 3.11 -8.28 5.95
CA ALA A 141 1.87 -7.78 5.36
C ALA A 141 1.45 -6.47 6.02
N PHE A 142 1.04 -5.49 5.22
CA PHE A 142 0.07 -4.49 5.68
C PHE A 142 -1.23 -5.21 6.08
N PRO A 143 -1.91 -4.79 7.17
CA PRO A 143 -3.09 -5.49 7.66
C PRO A 143 -4.17 -5.63 6.58
N ALA A 144 -4.72 -6.83 6.43
CA ALA A 144 -5.97 -6.98 5.71
C ALA A 144 -7.10 -6.26 6.45
N LEU A 145 -8.15 -5.92 5.72
CA LEU A 145 -9.36 -5.33 6.28
C LEU A 145 -10.55 -6.07 5.70
N SER A 146 -11.60 -6.22 6.50
CA SER A 146 -12.87 -6.72 5.98
C SER A 146 -13.39 -5.74 4.95
N GLU A 147 -13.80 -6.24 3.77
CA GLU A 147 -14.36 -5.45 2.67
C GLU A 147 -15.80 -5.03 2.96
N ALA A 148 -15.98 -4.23 4.01
CA ALA A 148 -17.25 -3.70 4.45
C ALA A 148 -17.39 -2.22 4.06
N ILE A 149 -18.60 -1.83 3.65
CA ILE A 149 -18.98 -0.45 3.32
C ILE A 149 -20.07 -0.02 4.31
N GLY A 150 -19.93 1.17 4.88
CA GLY A 150 -20.87 1.74 5.86
C GLY A 150 -20.17 2.43 7.03
N GLU A 151 -20.87 3.21 7.84
CA GLU A 151 -20.23 4.22 8.72
C GLU A 151 -19.18 3.70 9.71
N HIS A 152 -19.34 2.50 10.29
CA HIS A 152 -18.45 1.97 11.32
C HIS A 152 -17.30 1.13 10.72
N TYR A 153 -17.64 0.31 9.73
CA TYR A 153 -16.72 -0.66 9.12
C TYR A 153 -16.14 -0.22 7.79
N ASP A 154 -16.40 1.02 7.33
CA ASP A 154 -15.96 1.55 6.04
C ASP A 154 -14.46 1.29 5.84
N VAL A 155 -14.18 0.32 4.96
CA VAL A 155 -12.85 -0.19 4.74
C VAL A 155 -11.89 0.88 4.20
N ILE A 156 -12.39 1.82 3.38
CA ILE A 156 -11.57 2.90 2.82
C ILE A 156 -11.30 3.96 3.88
N SER A 157 -12.26 4.24 4.76
CA SER A 157 -12.04 5.16 5.88
C SER A 157 -11.01 4.62 6.87
N TRP A 158 -11.06 3.32 7.18
CA TRP A 158 -10.04 2.64 7.98
C TRP A 158 -8.67 2.67 7.33
N LEU A 159 -8.57 2.30 6.04
CA LEU A 159 -7.33 2.33 5.29
C LEU A 159 -6.71 3.74 5.26
N ARG A 160 -7.52 4.76 5.00
CA ARG A 160 -7.09 6.17 5.04
C ARG A 160 -6.59 6.57 6.42
N ALA A 161 -7.28 6.20 7.49
CA ALA A 161 -6.87 6.55 8.85
C ALA A 161 -5.50 5.93 9.19
N MET A 162 -5.30 4.65 8.87
CA MET A 162 -4.03 3.95 9.08
C MET A 162 -2.88 4.58 8.29
N LEU A 163 -3.08 4.81 6.99
CA LEU A 163 -2.06 5.40 6.13
C LEU A 163 -1.80 6.87 6.48
N THR A 164 -2.82 7.64 6.88
CA THR A 164 -2.66 9.03 7.34
C THR A 164 -1.79 9.05 8.59
N PHE A 165 -2.08 8.19 9.56
CA PHE A 165 -1.29 8.13 10.79
C PHE A 165 0.18 7.78 10.50
N LEU A 166 0.44 6.79 9.64
CA LEU A 166 1.80 6.45 9.22
C LEU A 166 2.48 7.61 8.48
N GLY A 167 1.74 8.31 7.64
CA GLY A 167 2.21 9.50 6.92
C GLY A 167 2.60 10.64 7.84
N ASP A 168 1.74 10.97 8.81
CA ASP A 168 1.93 12.09 9.72
C ASP A 168 3.03 11.83 10.76
N ASN A 169 3.24 10.56 11.16
CA ASN A 169 4.11 10.22 12.30
C ASN A 169 5.37 9.43 11.93
N TYR A 170 5.32 8.66 10.83
CA TYR A 170 6.33 7.64 10.51
C TYR A 170 6.65 7.54 9.02
N TYR A 171 6.55 8.65 8.27
CA TYR A 171 6.69 8.69 6.82
C TYR A 171 7.90 7.91 6.28
N GLU A 172 9.10 8.28 6.74
CA GLU A 172 10.35 7.66 6.29
C GLU A 172 10.47 6.19 6.71
N ARG A 173 9.98 5.85 7.91
CA ARG A 173 10.01 4.47 8.41
C ARG A 173 9.09 3.56 7.58
N PHE A 174 7.89 4.04 7.24
CA PHE A 174 6.98 3.28 6.39
C PHE A 174 7.52 3.12 4.97
N ARG A 175 8.13 4.17 4.38
CA ARG A 175 8.80 4.06 3.09
C ARG A 175 9.97 3.07 3.12
N ALA A 176 10.74 3.05 4.20
CA ALA A 176 11.79 2.05 4.40
C ALA A 176 11.22 0.63 4.46
N VAL A 177 10.11 0.40 5.17
CA VAL A 177 9.41 -0.89 5.17
C VAL A 177 8.94 -1.27 3.76
N ALA A 178 8.36 -0.32 3.02
CA ALA A 178 7.92 -0.54 1.64
C ALA A 178 9.07 -0.95 0.71
N ALA A 179 10.22 -0.29 0.83
CA ALA A 179 11.40 -0.57 0.03
C ALA A 179 12.06 -1.93 0.33
N ASN A 180 11.76 -2.56 1.45
CA ASN A 180 12.51 -3.70 1.99
C ASN A 180 11.68 -4.97 2.28
N GLY A 181 10.44 -5.06 1.82
CA GLY A 181 9.69 -6.32 1.89
C GLY A 181 8.19 -6.21 2.20
N LEU A 182 7.62 -5.01 2.24
CA LEU A 182 6.18 -4.84 2.41
C LEU A 182 5.38 -5.54 1.32
N TRP A 183 4.33 -6.24 1.71
CA TRP A 183 3.25 -6.63 0.82
C TRP A 183 1.90 -6.25 1.44
N CYS A 184 0.82 -6.26 0.66
CA CYS A 184 -0.52 -5.96 1.14
C CYS A 184 -1.36 -7.24 1.18
N ALA A 185 -1.84 -7.62 2.37
CA ALA A 185 -2.84 -8.66 2.51
C ALA A 185 -4.23 -8.08 2.23
N THR A 186 -5.03 -8.80 1.45
CA THR A 186 -6.45 -8.44 1.21
C THR A 186 -7.35 -9.63 1.46
N HIS A 187 -8.64 -9.36 1.67
CA HIS A 187 -9.68 -10.38 1.74
C HIS A 187 -10.70 -10.20 0.60
N PRO A 188 -10.33 -10.55 -0.65
CA PRO A 188 -11.13 -10.23 -1.82
C PRO A 188 -12.40 -11.09 -1.86
N TYR A 189 -13.50 -10.55 -1.33
CA TYR A 189 -14.82 -11.18 -1.38
C TYR A 189 -15.51 -10.78 -2.69
N ILE A 190 -15.27 -11.57 -3.75
CA ILE A 190 -15.72 -11.23 -5.11
C ILE A 190 -17.25 -11.23 -5.22
N TYR A 191 -17.95 -12.00 -4.36
CA TYR A 191 -19.38 -12.25 -4.48
C TYR A 191 -19.75 -12.70 -5.89
N ASN A 192 -20.72 -12.04 -6.54
CA ASN A 192 -21.01 -12.22 -7.96
C ASN A 192 -20.47 -11.08 -8.84
N HIS A 193 -19.48 -10.29 -8.39
CA HIS A 193 -18.82 -9.25 -9.20
C HIS A 193 -17.81 -9.85 -10.20
N PHE A 194 -18.24 -10.87 -10.94
CA PHE A 194 -17.50 -11.50 -12.02
C PHE A 194 -18.49 -11.94 -13.09
N TYR A 195 -18.03 -11.98 -14.34
CA TYR A 195 -18.82 -12.54 -15.43
C TYR A 195 -17.94 -12.83 -16.63
N GLN A 196 -18.44 -13.71 -17.50
CA GLN A 196 -17.92 -13.87 -18.86
C GLN A 196 -18.88 -13.17 -19.82
N GLU A 197 -18.40 -12.41 -20.79
CA GLU A 197 -19.26 -11.77 -21.79
C GLU A 197 -19.85 -12.77 -22.81
N ASP A 198 -21.00 -12.42 -23.39
CA ASP A 198 -21.63 -13.17 -24.49
C ASP A 198 -21.39 -12.55 -25.88
N GLY A 199 -20.31 -11.79 -26.00
CA GLY A 199 -19.98 -10.96 -27.17
C GLY A 199 -20.34 -9.48 -27.02
N SER A 200 -20.87 -9.07 -25.85
CA SER A 200 -21.04 -7.67 -25.46
C SER A 200 -20.42 -7.44 -24.08
N PRO A 201 -19.51 -6.46 -23.92
CA PRO A 201 -18.78 -6.26 -22.65
C PRO A 201 -19.66 -5.97 -21.43
N SER A 202 -20.87 -5.45 -21.64
CA SER A 202 -21.84 -5.15 -20.57
C SER A 202 -22.92 -6.22 -20.38
N ARG A 203 -22.83 -7.37 -21.07
CA ARG A 203 -23.83 -8.44 -21.00
C ARG A 203 -23.16 -9.77 -20.64
N ALA A 204 -23.55 -10.30 -19.49
CA ALA A 204 -23.05 -11.57 -19.01
C ALA A 204 -23.62 -12.75 -19.80
N ARG A 205 -22.73 -13.66 -20.17
CA ARG A 205 -23.03 -15.00 -20.64
C ARG A 205 -23.77 -15.79 -19.56
N PRO A 206 -24.84 -16.52 -19.93
CA PRO A 206 -25.57 -17.37 -18.99
C PRO A 206 -24.64 -18.34 -18.25
N PRO A 207 -24.83 -18.54 -16.93
CA PRO A 207 -23.93 -19.35 -16.09
C PRO A 207 -23.59 -20.73 -16.67
N GLU A 208 -24.58 -21.44 -17.22
CA GLU A 208 -24.42 -22.79 -17.78
C GLU A 208 -23.56 -22.84 -19.06
N ARG A 209 -23.33 -21.69 -19.70
CA ARG A 209 -22.52 -21.56 -20.92
C ARG A 209 -21.12 -21.01 -20.64
N GLN A 210 -20.80 -20.67 -19.40
CA GLN A 210 -19.49 -20.14 -19.05
C GLN A 210 -18.41 -21.21 -19.22
N ARG A 211 -17.25 -20.82 -19.73
CA ARG A 211 -16.10 -21.72 -19.98
C ARG A 211 -14.80 -20.99 -19.62
N ALA A 212 -14.02 -21.58 -18.73
CA ALA A 212 -12.84 -20.98 -18.13
C ALA A 212 -11.70 -20.73 -19.13
N GLU A 213 -11.61 -21.57 -20.16
CA GLU A 213 -10.56 -21.53 -21.18
C GLU A 213 -10.87 -20.53 -22.30
N GLU A 214 -12.10 -20.01 -22.35
CA GLU A 214 -12.50 -18.97 -23.29
C GLU A 214 -12.27 -17.57 -22.69
N GLY A 215 -11.97 -16.59 -23.55
CA GLY A 215 -11.78 -15.20 -23.14
C GLY A 215 -13.08 -14.50 -22.69
N GLY A 216 -12.98 -13.19 -22.46
CA GLY A 216 -14.13 -12.35 -22.13
C GLY A 216 -14.51 -12.35 -20.65
N TRP A 217 -13.62 -12.81 -19.76
CA TRP A 217 -13.83 -12.78 -18.33
C TRP A 217 -13.46 -11.42 -17.73
N HIS A 218 -14.31 -10.95 -16.82
CA HIS A 218 -14.14 -9.71 -16.06
C HIS A 218 -14.05 -9.99 -14.56
N PHE A 219 -13.03 -9.43 -13.92
CA PHE A 219 -12.76 -9.50 -12.48
C PHE A 219 -12.27 -8.17 -11.89
N GLU A 220 -12.21 -7.11 -12.71
CA GLU A 220 -11.65 -5.80 -12.40
C GLU A 220 -12.63 -4.85 -11.70
N TYR A 221 -13.63 -5.37 -10.99
CA TYR A 221 -14.58 -4.55 -10.22
C TYR A 221 -13.85 -3.48 -9.37
N PRO A 222 -14.33 -2.22 -9.32
CA PRO A 222 -15.57 -1.72 -9.91
C PRO A 222 -15.41 -1.11 -11.32
N TYR A 223 -14.29 -1.38 -12.01
CA TYR A 223 -13.95 -0.77 -13.29
C TYR A 223 -14.56 -1.48 -14.50
N ASP A 224 -15.21 -2.62 -14.29
CA ASP A 224 -15.84 -3.41 -15.33
C ASP A 224 -17.03 -2.66 -15.97
N PRO A 225 -17.39 -3.01 -17.23
CA PRO A 225 -18.50 -2.38 -17.94
C PRO A 225 -19.87 -2.42 -17.24
N ILE A 226 -20.20 -3.50 -16.51
CA ILE A 226 -21.51 -3.59 -15.81
C ILE A 226 -21.55 -2.56 -14.68
N SER A 227 -20.52 -2.51 -13.84
CA SER A 227 -20.41 -1.52 -12.76
C SER A 227 -20.46 -0.10 -13.30
N GLN A 228 -19.63 0.22 -14.31
CA GLN A 228 -19.52 1.57 -14.85
C GLN A 228 -20.79 2.04 -15.57
N ALA A 229 -21.58 1.13 -16.16
CA ALA A 229 -22.89 1.50 -16.71
C ALA A 229 -23.92 1.88 -15.62
N HIS A 230 -23.85 1.22 -14.46
CA HIS A 230 -24.79 1.46 -13.35
C HIS A 230 -24.36 2.61 -12.43
N LYS A 231 -23.06 2.75 -12.17
CA LYS A 231 -22.46 3.78 -11.31
C LYS A 231 -21.26 4.43 -12.02
N PRO A 232 -21.47 5.26 -13.05
CA PRO A 232 -20.38 5.85 -13.81
C PRO A 232 -19.37 6.61 -12.93
N GLY A 233 -18.08 6.34 -13.14
CA GLY A 233 -16.99 7.03 -12.44
C GLY A 233 -16.74 6.55 -11.02
N VAL A 234 -17.40 5.48 -10.57
CA VAL A 234 -17.01 4.82 -9.32
C VAL A 234 -15.61 4.22 -9.46
N THR A 235 -14.81 4.35 -8.42
CA THR A 235 -13.48 3.77 -8.27
C THR A 235 -13.38 3.05 -6.94
N THR A 236 -12.24 2.45 -6.64
CA THR A 236 -11.97 1.78 -5.37
C THR A 236 -11.88 2.74 -4.18
N ILE A 237 -11.57 4.04 -4.40
CA ILE A 237 -11.33 5.02 -3.33
C ILE A 237 -12.20 6.28 -3.42
N SER A 238 -12.98 6.44 -4.48
CA SER A 238 -13.86 7.58 -4.69
C SER A 238 -14.97 7.22 -5.65
N GLY A 239 -16.05 8.00 -5.66
CA GLY A 239 -17.15 7.73 -6.56
C GLY A 239 -18.23 8.80 -6.52
N PRO A 240 -19.38 8.52 -7.15
CA PRO A 240 -20.54 9.42 -7.11
C PRO A 240 -21.05 9.60 -5.67
N PRO A 241 -21.98 10.54 -5.42
CA PRO A 241 -22.53 10.78 -4.07
C PRO A 241 -23.12 9.55 -3.37
N SER A 242 -23.50 8.50 -4.11
CA SER A 242 -23.98 7.22 -3.57
C SER A 242 -22.87 6.27 -3.11
N ALA A 243 -21.62 6.53 -3.45
CA ALA A 243 -20.43 5.80 -3.05
C ALA A 243 -19.22 6.76 -2.94
N PRO A 244 -19.28 7.76 -2.04
CA PRO A 244 -18.30 8.85 -1.99
C PRO A 244 -16.88 8.36 -1.65
N ASN A 245 -16.77 7.25 -0.91
CA ASN A 245 -15.51 6.61 -0.57
C ASN A 245 -15.07 5.54 -1.57
N GLY A 246 -15.78 5.39 -2.69
CA GLY A 246 -15.54 4.32 -3.64
C GLY A 246 -16.16 2.99 -3.23
N ASP A 247 -15.77 1.93 -3.92
CA ASP A 247 -16.28 0.58 -3.73
C ASP A 247 -15.18 -0.45 -4.09
N PRO A 248 -14.44 -0.95 -3.09
CA PRO A 248 -13.32 -1.86 -3.32
C PRO A 248 -13.71 -3.35 -3.26
N ILE A 249 -15.00 -3.70 -3.20
CA ILE A 249 -15.46 -5.09 -3.00
C ILE A 249 -15.30 -5.91 -4.29
N GLY A 250 -14.15 -6.55 -4.47
CA GLY A 250 -13.85 -7.31 -5.67
C GLY A 250 -12.47 -7.95 -5.63
N LEU A 251 -12.07 -8.63 -6.71
CA LEU A 251 -10.83 -9.40 -6.72
C LEU A 251 -9.58 -8.55 -6.44
N ILE A 252 -9.51 -7.38 -7.10
CA ILE A 252 -8.35 -6.48 -7.01
C ILE A 252 -8.67 -5.21 -6.21
N GLY A 253 -9.90 -5.00 -5.78
CA GLY A 253 -10.40 -3.69 -5.36
C GLY A 253 -9.67 -3.12 -4.15
N MET A 254 -9.51 -3.89 -3.07
CA MET A 254 -8.72 -3.46 -1.91
C MET A 254 -7.23 -3.29 -2.20
N GLY A 255 -6.68 -4.13 -3.08
CA GLY A 255 -5.30 -3.99 -3.54
C GLY A 255 -5.09 -2.69 -4.29
N ASP A 256 -5.96 -2.38 -5.24
CA ASP A 256 -5.92 -1.14 -6.02
C ASP A 256 -6.16 0.09 -5.13
N ALA A 257 -7.08 0.02 -4.16
CA ALA A 257 -7.28 1.07 -3.17
C ALA A 257 -5.99 1.38 -2.40
N PHE A 258 -5.33 0.34 -1.87
CA PHE A 258 -4.05 0.47 -1.20
C PHE A 258 -3.00 1.07 -2.12
N MET A 259 -2.83 0.52 -3.33
CA MET A 259 -1.79 0.97 -4.26
C MET A 259 -1.97 2.42 -4.70
N ARG A 260 -3.21 2.89 -4.89
CA ARG A 260 -3.50 4.29 -5.21
C ARG A 260 -3.10 5.23 -4.08
N LEU A 261 -3.52 4.93 -2.86
CA LEU A 261 -3.17 5.74 -1.69
C LEU A 261 -1.67 5.66 -1.39
N PHE A 262 -1.05 4.49 -1.51
CA PHE A 262 0.38 4.29 -1.34
C PHE A 262 1.19 5.12 -2.35
N ARG A 263 0.79 5.12 -3.62
CA ARG A 263 1.39 5.97 -4.66
C ARG A 263 1.25 7.44 -4.34
N GLU A 264 0.02 7.89 -4.09
CA GLU A 264 -0.29 9.30 -3.85
C GLU A 264 0.46 9.82 -2.62
N TRP A 265 0.41 9.06 -1.52
CA TRP A 265 0.82 9.53 -0.20
C TRP A 265 2.27 9.25 0.10
N PHE A 266 2.86 8.17 -0.42
CA PHE A 266 4.24 7.78 -0.11
C PHE A 266 5.16 7.69 -1.32
N GLY A 267 4.68 8.02 -2.53
CA GLY A 267 5.44 7.87 -3.76
C GLY A 267 5.67 6.41 -4.12
N GLY A 268 4.74 5.54 -3.70
CA GLY A 268 4.76 4.11 -3.95
C GLY A 268 4.67 3.73 -5.42
N GLY A 269 5.52 2.78 -5.82
CA GLY A 269 5.49 2.12 -7.12
C GLY A 269 4.63 0.87 -7.08
N ALA A 270 5.25 -0.30 -6.95
CA ALA A 270 4.59 -1.60 -6.88
C ALA A 270 5.11 -2.45 -5.71
N ILE A 271 4.20 -2.89 -4.85
CA ILE A 271 4.46 -3.93 -3.83
C ILE A 271 3.53 -5.13 -4.08
N PRO A 272 3.87 -6.35 -3.65
CA PRO A 272 2.97 -7.49 -3.84
C PRO A 272 1.65 -7.29 -3.10
N VAL A 273 0.57 -7.73 -3.70
CA VAL A 273 -0.74 -7.88 -3.08
C VAL A 273 -1.18 -9.32 -3.24
N VAL A 274 -1.58 -9.94 -2.13
CA VAL A 274 -2.10 -11.30 -2.13
C VAL A 274 -3.43 -11.30 -1.40
N GLY A 275 -4.46 -11.87 -2.02
CA GLY A 275 -5.69 -12.22 -1.33
C GLY A 275 -5.41 -13.38 -0.39
N THR A 276 -5.64 -13.22 0.89
CA THR A 276 -5.22 -14.20 1.89
C THR A 276 -6.39 -15.04 2.40
N GLU A 277 -7.61 -14.59 2.14
CA GLU A 277 -8.84 -15.34 2.37
C GLU A 277 -9.90 -14.72 1.44
N GLY A 278 -10.65 -15.50 0.67
CA GLY A 278 -11.68 -14.97 -0.23
C GLY A 278 -11.84 -15.74 -1.54
N GLY A 279 -11.88 -15.02 -2.66
CA GLY A 279 -12.26 -15.56 -3.96
C GLY A 279 -13.76 -15.42 -4.21
N ILE A 280 -14.32 -16.33 -5.02
CA ILE A 280 -15.75 -16.34 -5.29
C ILE A 280 -16.48 -16.99 -4.10
N PHE A 281 -16.99 -16.15 -3.20
CA PHE A 281 -17.70 -16.53 -2.00
C PHE A 281 -19.13 -15.96 -2.02
N PRO A 282 -20.16 -16.68 -1.52
CA PRO A 282 -20.16 -18.04 -0.98
C PRO A 282 -19.90 -19.13 -2.01
N VAL A 283 -19.30 -20.24 -1.57
CA VAL A 283 -19.11 -21.44 -2.39
C VAL A 283 -20.46 -22.18 -2.51
N PRO A 284 -21.04 -22.36 -3.71
CA PRO A 284 -22.32 -23.05 -3.87
C PRO A 284 -22.25 -24.51 -3.41
N LYS A 285 -23.25 -24.98 -2.66
CA LYS A 285 -23.33 -26.37 -2.19
C LYS A 285 -24.48 -27.09 -2.90
N GLY A 286 -24.16 -28.14 -3.66
CA GLY A 286 -25.18 -28.89 -4.40
C GLY A 286 -25.89 -28.04 -5.47
N GLY A 287 -27.20 -27.88 -5.35
CA GLY A 287 -28.04 -27.15 -6.32
C GLY A 287 -28.16 -25.64 -6.08
N ASP A 288 -27.35 -25.08 -5.19
CA ASP A 288 -27.43 -23.66 -4.80
C ASP A 288 -27.25 -22.70 -5.99
N PHE A 289 -27.95 -21.57 -5.90
CA PHE A 289 -27.83 -20.42 -6.79
C PHE A 289 -27.62 -19.15 -5.96
N HIS A 290 -26.59 -18.37 -6.29
CA HIS A 290 -26.24 -17.15 -5.57
C HIS A 290 -26.27 -15.93 -6.48
N GLN A 291 -26.86 -14.84 -6.01
CA GLN A 291 -26.87 -13.52 -6.68
C GLN A 291 -26.98 -12.43 -5.61
N LEU A 292 -25.84 -12.03 -5.04
CA LEU A 292 -25.81 -11.07 -3.92
C LEU A 292 -26.03 -9.64 -4.42
N ASP A 293 -25.38 -9.28 -5.54
CA ASP A 293 -25.61 -8.05 -6.25
C ASP A 293 -26.46 -8.29 -7.51
N LYS A 294 -27.63 -7.63 -7.56
CA LYS A 294 -28.60 -7.77 -8.66
C LYS A 294 -28.14 -7.16 -9.99
N ARG A 295 -27.08 -6.34 -9.99
CA ARG A 295 -26.46 -5.79 -11.21
C ARG A 295 -25.77 -6.88 -12.02
N TYR A 296 -25.28 -7.92 -11.33
CA TYR A 296 -24.50 -8.99 -11.92
C TYR A 296 -25.33 -10.26 -12.12
N PRO A 297 -24.93 -11.16 -13.05
CA PRO A 297 -25.54 -12.48 -13.13
C PRO A 297 -25.39 -13.22 -11.79
N GLY A 298 -26.33 -14.12 -11.50
CA GLY A 298 -26.10 -15.11 -10.45
C GLY A 298 -25.21 -16.25 -10.94
N TYR A 299 -24.79 -17.12 -10.03
CA TYR A 299 -23.93 -18.26 -10.34
C TYR A 299 -24.39 -19.54 -9.62
N THR A 300 -24.04 -20.67 -10.23
CA THR A 300 -24.27 -22.05 -9.76
C THR A 300 -22.93 -22.71 -9.41
N ALA A 301 -22.94 -23.93 -8.87
CA ALA A 301 -21.73 -24.70 -8.64
C ALA A 301 -20.88 -24.90 -9.92
N ALA A 302 -21.52 -25.15 -11.07
CA ALA A 302 -20.83 -25.36 -12.34
C ALA A 302 -20.15 -24.07 -12.85
N SER A 303 -20.88 -22.95 -12.86
CA SER A 303 -20.32 -21.68 -13.29
C SER A 303 -19.28 -21.13 -12.31
N HIS A 304 -19.44 -21.39 -11.01
CA HIS A 304 -18.44 -21.09 -9.97
C HIS A 304 -17.12 -21.82 -10.23
N ALA A 305 -17.19 -23.10 -10.62
CA ALA A 305 -16.01 -23.89 -10.95
C ALA A 305 -15.25 -23.33 -12.15
N GLU A 306 -15.96 -23.00 -13.24
CA GLU A 306 -15.38 -22.36 -14.42
C GLU A 306 -14.80 -20.98 -14.09
N ALA A 307 -15.54 -20.15 -13.36
CA ALA A 307 -15.09 -18.83 -12.96
C ALA A 307 -13.88 -18.88 -12.03
N THR A 308 -13.77 -19.88 -11.15
CA THR A 308 -12.60 -20.04 -10.26
C THR A 308 -11.34 -20.34 -11.06
N VAL A 309 -11.41 -21.21 -12.08
CA VAL A 309 -10.27 -21.45 -12.97
C VAL A 309 -9.95 -20.21 -13.80
N ALA A 310 -10.97 -19.56 -14.37
CA ALA A 310 -10.80 -18.34 -15.14
C ALA A 310 -10.17 -17.21 -14.33
N MET A 311 -10.55 -17.07 -13.06
CA MET A 311 -9.99 -16.09 -12.12
C MET A 311 -8.48 -16.29 -11.98
N PHE A 312 -8.00 -17.51 -11.73
CA PHE A 312 -6.56 -17.74 -11.61
C PHE A 312 -5.80 -17.52 -12.93
N ASN A 313 -6.40 -17.88 -14.06
CA ASN A 313 -5.83 -17.57 -15.38
C ASN A 313 -5.75 -16.06 -15.60
N TRP A 314 -6.81 -15.33 -15.24
CA TRP A 314 -6.87 -13.88 -15.33
C TRP A 314 -5.83 -13.21 -14.41
N ILE A 315 -5.63 -13.72 -13.19
CA ILE A 315 -4.57 -13.22 -12.29
C ILE A 315 -3.18 -13.36 -12.92
N ALA A 316 -2.90 -14.51 -13.52
CA ALA A 316 -1.61 -14.76 -14.14
C ALA A 316 -1.37 -13.89 -15.40
N GLN A 317 -2.41 -13.64 -16.19
CA GLN A 317 -2.28 -13.09 -17.54
C GLN A 317 -2.68 -11.61 -17.67
N GLN A 318 -3.62 -11.14 -16.86
CA GLN A 318 -4.30 -9.84 -17.07
C GLN A 318 -4.29 -8.95 -15.82
N ALA A 319 -4.27 -9.53 -14.61
CA ALA A 319 -4.24 -8.71 -13.40
C ALA A 319 -2.97 -7.84 -13.34
N PRO A 320 -3.04 -6.69 -12.64
CA PRO A 320 -1.88 -5.85 -12.42
C PRO A 320 -0.65 -6.65 -11.96
N PRO A 321 0.57 -6.24 -12.36
CA PRO A 321 1.79 -6.97 -11.99
C PRO A 321 1.95 -7.22 -10.49
N TRP A 322 1.46 -6.29 -9.66
CA TRP A 322 1.52 -6.35 -8.21
C TRP A 322 0.56 -7.38 -7.59
N PHE A 323 -0.47 -7.86 -8.30
CA PHE A 323 -1.43 -8.82 -7.74
C PHE A 323 -0.95 -10.26 -7.95
N PHE A 324 -0.47 -10.90 -6.89
CA PHE A 324 0.26 -12.17 -6.96
C PHE A 324 -0.64 -13.41 -6.87
N GLY A 325 -1.85 -13.29 -6.33
CA GLY A 325 -2.73 -14.45 -6.18
C GLY A 325 -3.82 -14.25 -5.15
N VAL A 326 -4.59 -15.32 -4.94
CA VAL A 326 -5.59 -15.39 -3.88
C VAL A 326 -5.62 -16.78 -3.27
N ALA A 327 -5.55 -16.83 -1.94
CA ALA A 327 -5.93 -17.98 -1.16
C ALA A 327 -7.46 -18.02 -1.08
N LEU A 328 -8.04 -19.06 -1.67
CA LEU A 328 -9.48 -19.30 -1.61
C LEU A 328 -9.93 -19.39 -0.15
N TRP A 329 -11.21 -19.14 0.06
CA TRP A 329 -11.90 -19.29 1.34
C TRP A 329 -11.62 -20.67 1.97
N LYS A 330 -12.00 -20.81 3.24
CA LYS A 330 -11.65 -21.91 4.13
C LYS A 330 -11.75 -23.29 3.47
N TRP A 331 -10.73 -24.09 3.73
CA TRP A 331 -10.57 -25.47 3.27
C TRP A 331 -11.86 -26.30 3.31
N ASP A 332 -12.63 -26.22 4.39
CA ASP A 332 -13.83 -27.03 4.58
C ASP A 332 -14.98 -26.68 3.63
N ASP A 333 -15.09 -25.43 3.20
CA ASP A 333 -16.08 -25.04 2.19
C ASP A 333 -15.72 -25.54 0.78
N TYR A 334 -14.46 -25.89 0.53
CA TYR A 334 -14.00 -26.44 -0.74
C TYR A 334 -13.81 -27.96 -0.74
N TYR A 335 -13.30 -28.57 0.32
CA TYR A 335 -12.92 -29.99 0.35
C TYR A 335 -13.84 -30.86 1.21
N GLU A 336 -14.50 -30.28 2.22
CA GLU A 336 -15.29 -31.02 3.21
C GLU A 336 -16.79 -30.73 3.08
N THR A 337 -17.28 -30.59 1.85
CA THR A 337 -18.72 -30.37 1.63
C THR A 337 -19.50 -31.67 1.84
N PRO A 338 -20.82 -31.61 2.13
CA PRO A 338 -21.67 -32.79 2.25
C PRO A 338 -21.67 -33.71 1.00
N TYR A 339 -21.19 -33.22 -0.14
CA TYR A 339 -21.16 -33.93 -1.42
C TYR A 339 -19.73 -34.29 -1.88
N GLY A 340 -18.74 -34.15 -1.00
CA GLY A 340 -17.31 -34.29 -1.32
C GLY A 340 -16.66 -32.96 -1.72
N PRO A 341 -15.51 -32.97 -2.41
CA PRO A 341 -14.88 -31.74 -2.89
C PRO A 341 -15.82 -30.94 -3.81
N SER A 342 -15.75 -29.61 -3.74
CA SER A 342 -16.57 -28.71 -4.54
C SER A 342 -16.24 -28.84 -6.03
N ALA A 343 -17.18 -28.43 -6.88
CA ALA A 343 -17.00 -28.43 -8.33
C ALA A 343 -15.75 -27.62 -8.74
N ALA A 344 -15.41 -26.56 -8.01
CA ALA A 344 -14.20 -25.78 -8.25
C ALA A 344 -12.91 -26.56 -7.98
N VAL A 345 -12.85 -27.37 -6.91
CA VAL A 345 -11.69 -28.25 -6.64
C VAL A 345 -11.53 -29.27 -7.77
N ILE A 346 -12.64 -29.91 -8.16
CA ILE A 346 -12.65 -30.90 -9.25
C ILE A 346 -12.15 -30.24 -10.53
N ARG A 347 -12.72 -29.09 -10.92
CA ARG A 347 -12.34 -28.40 -12.15
C ARG A 347 -10.89 -27.93 -12.12
N MET A 348 -10.38 -27.43 -11.00
CA MET A 348 -8.96 -27.06 -10.88
C MET A 348 -8.00 -28.24 -11.02
N SER A 349 -8.42 -29.46 -10.64
CA SER A 349 -7.61 -30.68 -10.82
C SER A 349 -7.49 -31.13 -12.28
N GLU A 350 -8.41 -30.69 -13.14
CA GLU A 350 -8.43 -31.03 -14.56
C GLU A 350 -7.58 -30.08 -15.42
N VAL A 351 -7.18 -28.93 -14.86
CA VAL A 351 -6.46 -27.89 -15.59
C VAL A 351 -5.10 -27.60 -14.96
N ALA A 352 -4.08 -27.48 -15.81
CA ALA A 352 -2.75 -27.08 -15.38
C ALA A 352 -2.78 -25.74 -14.64
N PRO A 353 -1.97 -25.56 -13.58
CA PRO A 353 -1.88 -24.28 -12.88
C PRO A 353 -1.26 -23.20 -13.78
N PRO A 354 -1.78 -21.97 -13.76
CA PRO A 354 -1.14 -20.86 -14.47
C PRO A 354 0.06 -20.33 -13.66
N PHE A 355 1.00 -19.70 -14.35
CA PHE A 355 2.14 -19.02 -13.72
C PHE A 355 2.17 -17.55 -14.15
N LYS A 356 2.47 -16.66 -13.20
CA LYS A 356 2.51 -15.21 -13.39
C LYS A 356 3.94 -14.75 -13.63
N GLU A 357 4.16 -14.08 -14.74
CA GLU A 357 5.38 -13.30 -14.98
C GLU A 357 5.30 -11.97 -14.22
N VAL A 358 6.37 -11.62 -13.51
CA VAL A 358 6.42 -10.40 -12.70
C VAL A 358 7.61 -9.53 -13.13
N PRO A 359 7.36 -8.30 -13.59
CA PRO A 359 8.42 -7.36 -13.98
C PRO A 359 9.18 -6.80 -12.76
N PRO A 360 10.43 -6.33 -12.97
CA PRO A 360 11.23 -5.65 -11.94
C PRO A 360 10.76 -4.21 -11.72
N LEU A 361 9.64 -4.03 -11.03
CA LEU A 361 9.11 -2.71 -10.67
C LEU A 361 9.62 -2.29 -9.29
N GLU A 362 9.99 -1.03 -9.13
CA GLU A 362 10.41 -0.49 -7.83
C GLU A 362 9.23 -0.36 -6.87
N ALA A 363 9.46 -0.60 -5.58
CA ALA A 363 8.46 -0.35 -4.54
C ALA A 363 8.17 1.14 -4.33
N LEU A 364 9.14 2.01 -4.68
CA LEU A 364 9.03 3.47 -4.60
C LEU A 364 9.46 4.08 -5.94
N GLU A 365 8.63 4.95 -6.50
CA GLU A 365 8.87 5.64 -7.78
C GLU A 365 9.14 7.14 -7.60
N GLY A 366 9.07 7.64 -6.36
CA GLY A 366 9.30 9.03 -6.02
C GLY A 366 8.88 9.32 -4.59
N GLU A 367 8.52 10.58 -4.34
CA GLU A 367 7.99 11.06 -3.07
C GLU A 367 6.48 11.30 -3.15
N GLY A 368 5.80 10.97 -2.06
CA GLY A 368 4.34 11.13 -1.95
C GLY A 368 3.90 12.47 -1.33
N THR A 369 2.61 12.61 -1.05
CA THR A 369 2.00 13.81 -0.44
C THR A 369 1.84 13.74 1.08
N ALA A 370 1.92 12.56 1.69
CA ALA A 370 1.83 12.42 3.14
C ALA A 370 3.12 12.89 3.83
N GLY A 371 3.02 13.23 5.12
CA GLY A 371 4.13 13.84 5.87
C GLY A 371 4.32 15.34 5.61
N ILE A 372 3.58 15.94 4.66
CA ILE A 372 3.46 17.39 4.53
C ILE A 372 2.55 17.90 5.67
N PRO A 373 3.04 18.73 6.61
CA PRO A 373 2.19 19.26 7.67
C PRO A 373 0.99 20.01 7.06
N ARG A 374 -0.23 19.73 7.53
CA ARG A 374 -1.43 20.42 7.02
C ARG A 374 -1.30 21.93 7.27
N GLY A 375 -1.50 22.72 6.21
CA GLY A 375 -1.36 24.18 6.26
C GLY A 375 0.08 24.68 6.16
N TRP A 376 1.06 23.81 5.87
CA TRP A 376 2.42 24.25 5.58
C TRP A 376 2.45 25.16 4.34
N ILE A 377 3.07 26.32 4.49
CA ILE A 377 3.32 27.28 3.41
C ILE A 377 4.82 27.43 3.26
N GLY A 378 5.31 27.24 2.03
CA GLY A 378 6.72 27.44 1.68
C GLY A 378 7.58 26.17 1.69
N PRO A 379 8.92 26.33 1.65
CA PRO A 379 9.85 25.24 1.42
C PRO A 379 9.85 24.21 2.55
N GLY A 380 10.17 22.97 2.22
CA GLY A 380 10.34 21.90 3.22
C GLY A 380 11.78 21.73 3.71
N PRO A 381 12.02 20.69 4.53
CA PRO A 381 13.32 20.44 5.16
C PRO A 381 14.43 20.13 4.14
N ILE A 382 15.66 20.50 4.48
CA ILE A 382 16.84 20.27 3.65
C ILE A 382 17.45 18.91 3.96
N HIS A 383 17.50 18.04 2.94
CA HIS A 383 18.13 16.72 3.01
C HIS A 383 19.55 16.78 2.40
N GLY A 384 20.44 17.55 3.04
CA GLY A 384 21.83 17.75 2.60
C GLY A 384 22.06 19.11 1.95
N ARG A 385 21.77 19.25 0.66
CA ARG A 385 21.86 20.54 -0.06
C ARG A 385 20.47 21.03 -0.46
N PRO A 386 20.22 22.35 -0.41
CA PRO A 386 18.92 22.87 -0.82
C PRO A 386 18.70 22.72 -2.33
N ASP A 387 17.47 22.36 -2.72
CA ASP A 387 17.05 22.20 -4.11
C ASP A 387 17.10 23.52 -4.87
N VAL A 388 16.68 24.59 -4.21
CA VAL A 388 16.75 25.96 -4.73
C VAL A 388 17.67 26.84 -3.91
N HIS A 389 18.44 27.66 -4.61
CA HIS A 389 19.22 28.74 -4.00
C HIS A 389 18.57 30.06 -4.36
N CYS A 390 18.11 30.77 -3.33
CA CYS A 390 17.46 32.07 -3.46
C CYS A 390 18.37 33.17 -2.91
N LEU A 391 18.24 34.38 -3.46
CA LEU A 391 18.86 35.59 -2.94
C LEU A 391 17.77 36.62 -2.66
N LEU A 392 17.65 37.04 -1.40
CA LEU A 392 16.70 38.04 -0.95
C LEU A 392 17.43 39.33 -0.57
N ILE A 393 17.02 40.46 -1.16
CA ILE A 393 17.56 41.78 -0.84
C ILE A 393 16.53 42.49 0.05
N THR A 394 16.89 42.78 1.30
CA THR A 394 15.94 43.36 2.26
C THR A 394 15.62 44.83 1.96
N PRO A 395 14.43 45.33 2.34
CA PRO A 395 14.09 46.75 2.24
C PRO A 395 15.15 47.64 2.92
N GLY A 396 15.58 48.70 2.23
CA GLY A 396 16.62 49.61 2.70
C GLY A 396 18.06 49.19 2.34
N PHE A 397 18.27 47.98 1.83
CA PHE A 397 19.54 47.57 1.24
C PHE A 397 19.61 48.05 -0.22
N ASN A 398 20.74 48.65 -0.64
CA ASN A 398 20.88 49.09 -2.02
C ASN A 398 21.09 47.88 -2.96
N ALA A 399 20.07 47.55 -3.75
CA ALA A 399 20.12 46.42 -4.67
C ALA A 399 21.22 46.55 -5.74
N GLU A 400 21.62 47.77 -6.13
CA GLU A 400 22.72 47.98 -7.07
C GLU A 400 24.04 47.42 -6.54
N TRP A 401 24.23 47.38 -5.21
CA TRP A 401 25.42 46.82 -4.61
C TRP A 401 25.61 45.36 -4.98
N PHE A 402 24.53 44.57 -5.06
CA PHE A 402 24.64 43.17 -5.48
C PHE A 402 25.07 43.04 -6.94
N PHE A 403 24.58 43.90 -7.84
CA PHE A 403 24.95 43.83 -9.26
C PHE A 403 26.40 44.29 -9.52
N VAL A 404 26.96 45.12 -8.63
CA VAL A 404 28.37 45.54 -8.68
C VAL A 404 29.28 44.53 -7.99
N ALA A 405 29.00 44.18 -6.73
CA ALA A 405 29.85 43.35 -5.89
C ALA A 405 29.63 41.84 -6.05
N GLY A 406 28.42 41.43 -6.41
CA GLY A 406 27.98 40.03 -6.44
C GLY A 406 28.16 39.32 -7.78
N LYS A 407 28.79 39.95 -8.78
CA LYS A 407 28.92 39.39 -10.14
C LYS A 407 29.53 37.98 -10.15
N ALA A 408 30.69 37.80 -9.51
CA ALA A 408 31.37 36.49 -9.46
C ALA A 408 30.54 35.42 -8.74
N TYR A 409 29.85 35.81 -7.66
CA TYR A 409 28.96 34.94 -6.91
C TYR A 409 27.75 34.51 -7.74
N TYR A 410 27.11 35.45 -8.43
CA TYR A 410 25.97 35.17 -9.30
C TYR A 410 26.35 34.29 -10.49
N GLU A 411 27.47 34.58 -11.17
CA GLU A 411 27.96 33.76 -12.28
C GLU A 411 28.27 32.32 -11.85
N ARG A 412 28.79 32.14 -10.62
CA ARG A 412 29.13 30.82 -10.06
C ARG A 412 27.92 30.01 -9.60
N PHE A 413 27.00 30.61 -8.83
CA PHE A 413 25.94 29.87 -8.14
C PHE A 413 24.54 30.07 -8.71
N ARG A 414 24.35 31.12 -9.52
CA ARG A 414 23.10 31.53 -10.17
C ARG A 414 21.87 31.47 -9.23
N PRO A 415 21.90 32.16 -8.08
CA PRO A 415 20.74 32.20 -7.20
C PRO A 415 19.54 32.86 -7.89
N GLN A 416 18.34 32.38 -7.56
CA GLN A 416 17.09 33.04 -7.95
C GLN A 416 16.90 34.29 -7.09
N ILE A 417 16.88 35.46 -7.72
CA ILE A 417 16.68 36.73 -7.02
C ILE A 417 15.20 36.88 -6.70
N LEU A 418 14.88 36.98 -5.42
CA LEU A 418 13.52 37.13 -4.92
C LEU A 418 13.19 38.62 -4.71
N PRO A 419 12.08 39.13 -5.28
CA PRO A 419 11.65 40.51 -5.05
C PRO A 419 11.00 40.69 -3.67
N SER A 420 10.45 39.63 -3.07
CA SER A 420 9.99 39.56 -1.69
C SER A 420 10.07 38.13 -1.15
N ALA A 421 10.01 37.98 0.17
CA ALA A 421 9.98 36.67 0.80
C ALA A 421 8.71 35.87 0.48
N ASP A 422 7.58 36.54 0.16
CA ASP A 422 6.31 35.87 -0.16
C ASP A 422 6.40 34.94 -1.37
N PHE A 423 7.39 35.14 -2.25
CA PHE A 423 7.61 34.22 -3.36
C PHE A 423 7.96 32.81 -2.91
N LEU A 424 8.49 32.66 -1.68
CA LEU A 424 8.73 31.36 -1.07
C LEU A 424 7.43 30.60 -0.80
N ASP A 425 6.28 31.27 -0.67
CA ASP A 425 4.98 30.60 -0.53
C ASP A 425 4.60 29.78 -1.77
N ASN A 426 5.20 30.10 -2.93
CA ASN A 426 5.02 29.33 -4.15
C ASN A 426 5.91 28.07 -4.19
N LEU A 427 6.89 27.96 -3.29
CA LEU A 427 7.60 26.71 -3.09
C LEU A 427 6.69 25.76 -2.33
N THR A 428 6.67 24.52 -2.79
CA THR A 428 5.99 23.44 -2.09
C THR A 428 6.89 22.91 -0.98
N TYR A 429 6.32 22.22 0.02
CA TYR A 429 7.09 21.46 1.03
C TYR A 429 8.10 20.47 0.39
N ARG A 430 7.95 20.15 -0.89
CA ARG A 430 8.85 19.25 -1.61
C ARG A 430 10.13 19.92 -2.11
N GLN A 431 10.21 21.24 -2.05
CA GLN A 431 11.41 21.97 -2.42
C GLN A 431 12.04 22.52 -1.15
N SER A 432 13.29 22.18 -0.93
CA SER A 432 14.10 22.75 0.11
C SER A 432 14.80 24.01 -0.41
N ALA A 433 14.89 25.04 0.43
CA ALA A 433 15.40 26.35 0.02
C ALA A 433 16.54 26.83 0.91
N GLY A 434 17.66 27.17 0.28
CA GLY A 434 18.74 27.94 0.89
C GLY A 434 18.63 29.39 0.43
N ILE A 435 18.57 30.32 1.38
CA ILE A 435 18.27 31.72 1.13
C ILE A 435 19.44 32.57 1.63
N THR A 436 20.20 33.15 0.71
CA THR A 436 21.17 34.20 1.04
C THR A 436 20.42 35.53 1.18
N VAL A 437 20.45 36.14 2.37
CA VAL A 437 19.74 37.39 2.66
C VAL A 437 20.75 38.53 2.78
N LEU A 438 20.62 39.55 1.93
CA LEU A 438 21.44 40.76 1.99
C LEU A 438 20.71 41.83 2.82
N ALA A 439 21.31 42.20 3.96
CA ALA A 439 20.70 43.11 4.92
C ALA A 439 21.70 44.11 5.52
N LEU A 440 21.21 45.25 6.00
CA LEU A 440 22.00 46.13 6.87
C LEU A 440 22.07 45.52 8.29
N PRO A 441 23.18 45.70 9.03
CA PRO A 441 23.36 45.06 10.34
C PRO A 441 22.26 45.37 11.36
N ASN A 442 21.70 46.58 11.31
CA ASN A 442 20.65 47.02 12.23
C ASN A 442 19.29 46.31 12.03
N ILE A 443 19.04 45.71 10.86
CA ILE A 443 17.79 44.98 10.57
C ILE A 443 17.98 43.48 10.37
N ALA A 444 19.22 43.02 10.22
CA ALA A 444 19.57 41.64 9.89
C ALA A 444 18.91 40.61 10.82
N GLU A 445 18.98 40.83 12.13
CA GLU A 445 18.41 39.90 13.12
C GLU A 445 16.88 39.87 13.09
N SER A 446 16.25 41.03 12.91
CA SER A 446 14.78 41.12 12.77
C SER A 446 14.29 40.35 11.55
N VAL A 447 14.96 40.50 10.41
CA VAL A 447 14.63 39.77 9.18
C VAL A 447 14.86 38.27 9.35
N ARG A 448 15.96 37.87 9.99
CA ARG A 448 16.24 36.45 10.27
C ARG A 448 15.12 35.80 11.09
N LEU A 449 14.67 36.46 12.16
CA LEU A 449 13.59 35.96 13.00
C LEU A 449 12.26 35.85 12.24
N GLN A 450 11.89 36.88 11.48
CA GLN A 450 10.67 36.86 10.67
C GLN A 450 10.66 35.73 9.64
N LEU A 451 11.78 35.51 8.95
CA LEU A 451 11.91 34.43 7.96
C LEU A 451 11.93 33.05 8.63
N ALA A 452 12.61 32.91 9.77
CA ALA A 452 12.66 31.64 10.50
C ALA A 452 11.29 31.26 11.10
N GLU A 453 10.49 32.24 11.50
CA GLU A 453 9.12 32.01 11.99
C GLU A 453 8.19 31.56 10.86
N ARG A 454 8.25 32.21 9.69
CA ARG A 454 7.37 31.90 8.56
C ARG A 454 7.81 30.67 7.76
N TYR A 455 9.12 30.47 7.60
CA TYR A 455 9.71 29.38 6.81
C TYR A 455 10.72 28.59 7.65
N PRO A 456 10.27 27.86 8.68
CA PRO A 456 11.15 27.24 9.66
C PRO A 456 12.06 26.14 9.08
N ALA A 457 11.76 25.62 7.89
CA ALA A 457 12.57 24.62 7.22
C ALA A 457 13.61 25.19 6.22
N ALA A 458 13.56 26.50 5.92
CA ALA A 458 14.51 27.13 5.02
C ALA A 458 15.88 27.31 5.69
N TRP A 459 16.97 27.09 4.95
CA TRP A 459 18.31 27.45 5.41
C TRP A 459 18.54 28.93 5.13
N LEU A 460 18.61 29.71 6.20
CA LEU A 460 18.89 31.14 6.13
C LEU A 460 20.39 31.43 6.28
N ASP A 461 20.93 32.19 5.33
CA ASP A 461 22.33 32.63 5.28
C ASP A 461 22.34 34.16 5.21
N ILE A 462 22.54 34.83 6.35
CA ILE A 462 22.45 36.29 6.45
C ILE A 462 23.82 36.93 6.17
N VAL A 463 23.88 37.79 5.15
CA VAL A 463 25.04 38.64 4.85
C VAL A 463 24.72 40.07 5.30
N ALA A 464 25.16 40.40 6.51
CA ALA A 464 24.97 41.71 7.12
C ALA A 464 26.21 42.59 6.89
N VAL A 465 26.07 43.67 6.10
CA VAL A 465 27.19 44.55 5.71
C VAL A 465 26.76 46.01 5.63
N GLU A 466 27.67 46.93 5.94
CA GLU A 466 27.43 48.39 5.92
C GLU A 466 27.96 49.07 4.67
N THR A 467 28.86 48.43 3.92
CA THR A 467 29.51 49.02 2.75
C THR A 467 29.56 48.06 1.56
N LEU A 468 29.67 48.63 0.36
CA LEU A 468 29.86 47.89 -0.88
C LEU A 468 31.13 47.02 -0.84
N ASP A 469 32.22 47.53 -0.27
CA ASP A 469 33.49 46.82 -0.17
C ASP A 469 33.39 45.59 0.73
N GLN A 470 32.64 45.68 1.85
CA GLN A 470 32.37 44.54 2.72
C GLN A 470 31.54 43.48 1.99
N LEU A 471 30.49 43.89 1.25
CA LEU A 471 29.70 42.96 0.45
C LEU A 471 30.57 42.24 -0.59
N ALA A 472 31.42 42.99 -1.30
CA ALA A 472 32.33 42.46 -2.29
C ALA A 472 33.32 41.47 -1.68
N ALA A 473 33.89 41.77 -0.52
CA ALA A 473 34.80 40.86 0.19
C ALA A 473 34.11 39.52 0.49
N VAL A 474 32.91 39.54 1.10
CA VAL A 474 32.18 38.32 1.49
C VAL A 474 31.78 37.49 0.27
N LEU A 475 31.16 38.10 -0.75
CA LEU A 475 30.64 37.36 -1.90
C LEU A 475 31.77 36.84 -2.81
N ASN A 476 32.86 37.59 -2.98
CA ASN A 476 34.00 37.14 -3.78
C ASN A 476 34.76 36.00 -3.08
N GLU A 477 34.95 36.07 -1.75
CA GLU A 477 35.57 34.97 -1.01
C GLU A 477 34.77 33.67 -1.18
N ARG A 478 33.45 33.74 -1.02
CA ARG A 478 32.53 32.61 -1.22
C ARG A 478 32.61 32.04 -2.63
N ALA A 479 32.61 32.90 -3.65
CA ALA A 479 32.75 32.49 -5.04
C ALA A 479 34.08 31.78 -5.30
N MET A 480 35.20 32.32 -4.80
CA MET A 480 36.54 31.73 -4.93
C MET A 480 36.64 30.36 -4.25
N ARG A 481 36.04 30.21 -3.07
CA ARG A 481 36.05 28.96 -2.28
C ARG A 481 35.01 27.94 -2.73
N GLY A 482 34.12 28.30 -3.66
CA GLY A 482 33.02 27.43 -4.09
C GLY A 482 31.95 27.21 -3.01
N LEU A 483 31.84 28.15 -2.06
CA LEU A 483 30.86 28.10 -0.96
C LEU A 483 29.60 28.88 -1.34
N ARG A 484 28.49 28.16 -1.51
CA ARG A 484 27.18 28.76 -1.84
C ARG A 484 26.58 29.50 -0.64
N PHE A 485 26.88 29.05 0.57
CA PHE A 485 26.44 29.62 1.85
C PHE A 485 27.68 29.68 2.76
N GLY A 486 27.69 30.52 3.79
CA GLY A 486 28.85 30.68 4.68
C GLY A 486 28.48 30.67 6.14
#